data_AF-A0AAF1KJG7-F1
#
_entry.id   AF-A0AAF1KJG7-F1
#
_cell.length_a   1.000
_cell.length_b   1.000
_cell.length_c   1.000
_cell.angle_alpha   90.00
_cell.angle_beta   90.00
_cell.angle_gamma   90.00
#
_symmetry.space_group_name_H-M   'P 1'
#
loop_
_entity.id
_entity.type
_entity.pdbx_description
1 polymer ?
#
loop_
_entity_poly.entity_id
_entity_poly.type
_entity_poly.pdbx_seq_one_letter_code
_entity_poly.pdbx_strand_id
1 'polypeptide(L)'
;MTQVLRLALILGVLLASGAARAACPDTGAAVSVARDDPEPAIGTAPMTALRNQMQAAAQRTHGDHLGVTASRVEWRMELAARYLREPDGRVCAVADRVSIVLAHVEHAIRIAEEIPPQGCLWREVLVHEQRHVAVNRATLAQAEQALRGAVTEWARRASARAADAEAATGVLQASLRQAVEPHLATMRRARVEGHARIDTVAEYDRLARICPGDQRRLPPVR
;
A
#
# COMPACT_ATOMS: atom_id res chain seq x y z
N MET A 1 -28.85 69.76 -61.98
CA MET A 1 -28.16 68.45 -62.09
C MET A 1 -27.09 68.42 -61.00
N THR A 2 -27.49 68.09 -59.77
CA THR A 2 -27.38 66.77 -59.10
C THR A 2 -26.07 66.59 -58.32
N GLN A 3 -26.20 66.77 -56.98
CA GLN A 3 -25.28 66.37 -55.92
C GLN A 3 -24.92 64.89 -56.00
N VAL A 4 -23.70 64.51 -55.60
CA VAL A 4 -23.48 63.25 -54.86
C VAL A 4 -22.38 63.45 -53.82
N LEU A 5 -22.79 63.62 -52.56
CA LEU A 5 -21.96 63.58 -51.36
C LEU A 5 -21.73 62.10 -51.00
N ARG A 6 -20.48 61.62 -51.03
CA ARG A 6 -20.15 60.24 -50.63
C ARG A 6 -19.75 60.20 -49.16
N LEU A 7 -20.66 59.70 -48.32
CA LEU A 7 -20.41 59.36 -46.93
C LEU A 7 -19.59 58.07 -46.88
N ALA A 8 -18.34 58.13 -46.40
CA ALA A 8 -17.52 56.95 -46.12
C ALA A 8 -17.81 56.48 -44.69
N LEU A 9 -18.51 55.35 -44.55
CA LEU A 9 -18.80 54.70 -43.28
C LEU A 9 -17.55 53.90 -42.86
N ILE A 10 -16.80 54.40 -41.87
CA ILE A 10 -15.68 53.66 -41.26
C ILE A 10 -16.27 52.64 -40.27
N LEU A 11 -16.32 51.38 -40.69
CA LEU A 11 -16.73 50.26 -39.85
C LEU A 11 -15.56 49.88 -38.94
N GLY A 12 -15.58 50.36 -37.70
CA GLY A 12 -14.63 49.99 -36.66
C GLY A 12 -14.83 48.53 -36.24
N VAL A 13 -13.94 47.64 -36.68
CA VAL A 13 -13.87 46.26 -36.19
C VAL A 13 -13.18 46.27 -34.83
N LEU A 14 -13.98 46.21 -33.75
CA LEU A 14 -13.51 45.93 -32.40
C LEU A 14 -13.14 44.44 -32.30
N LEU A 15 -11.85 44.13 -32.46
CA LEU A 15 -11.29 42.82 -32.11
C LEU A 15 -11.31 42.67 -30.58
N ALA A 16 -12.38 42.08 -30.05
CA ALA A 16 -12.44 41.62 -28.67
C ALA A 16 -11.40 40.50 -28.49
N SER A 17 -10.19 40.87 -28.04
CA SER A 17 -9.17 39.92 -27.62
C SER A 17 -9.64 39.29 -26.31
N GLY A 18 -10.39 38.19 -26.41
CA GLY A 18 -10.69 37.36 -25.26
C GLY A 18 -9.38 36.87 -24.67
N ALA A 19 -9.00 37.39 -23.50
CA ALA A 19 -7.88 36.85 -22.75
C ALA A 19 -8.18 35.38 -22.47
N ALA A 20 -7.52 34.47 -23.19
CA ALA A 20 -7.58 33.05 -22.91
C ALA A 20 -7.13 32.88 -21.45
N ARG A 21 -8.07 32.48 -20.58
CA ARG A 21 -7.74 32.07 -19.22
C ARG A 21 -6.68 30.99 -19.34
N ALA A 22 -5.53 31.19 -18.72
CA ALA A 22 -4.48 30.20 -18.67
C ALA A 22 -5.09 28.92 -18.06
N ALA A 23 -5.32 27.91 -18.91
CA ALA A 23 -5.89 26.65 -18.47
C ALA A 23 -4.82 25.90 -17.66
N CYS A 24 -5.25 25.17 -16.63
CA CYS A 24 -4.35 24.31 -15.88
C CYS A 24 -3.59 23.39 -16.84
N PRO A 25 -2.32 23.02 -16.58
CA PRO A 25 -1.60 22.11 -17.44
C PRO A 25 -2.36 20.79 -17.59
N ASP A 26 -2.14 20.11 -18.71
CA ASP A 26 -2.76 18.79 -18.93
C ASP A 26 -2.34 17.80 -17.84
N THR A 27 -3.31 16.99 -17.42
CA THR A 27 -3.11 15.89 -16.47
C THR A 27 -2.49 14.68 -17.17
N GLY A 28 -1.92 13.76 -16.38
CA GLY A 28 -1.22 12.58 -16.90
C GLY A 28 0.18 12.49 -16.34
N ALA A 29 0.28 12.03 -15.10
CA ALA A 29 1.56 11.79 -14.45
C ALA A 29 2.19 10.46 -14.91
N ALA A 30 3.53 10.40 -14.91
CA ALA A 30 4.23 9.12 -14.93
C ALA A 30 4.00 8.39 -13.60
N VAL A 31 3.49 7.16 -13.64
CA VAL A 31 3.15 6.38 -12.45
C VAL A 31 4.07 5.16 -12.32
N SER A 32 4.72 5.04 -11.17
CA SER A 32 5.43 3.84 -10.74
C SER A 32 4.86 3.33 -9.42
N VAL A 33 4.54 2.05 -9.39
CA VAL A 33 4.25 1.31 -8.15
C VAL A 33 5.23 0.15 -8.10
N ALA A 34 5.86 -0.06 -6.95
CA ALA A 34 6.81 -1.13 -6.74
C ALA A 34 6.59 -1.77 -5.36
N ARG A 35 7.16 -2.96 -5.19
CA ARG A 35 7.23 -3.66 -3.92
C ARG A 35 8.67 -3.97 -3.55
N ASP A 36 8.95 -3.92 -2.25
CA ASP A 36 10.16 -4.43 -1.61
C ASP A 36 9.75 -5.57 -0.69
N ASP A 37 10.05 -6.81 -1.11
CA ASP A 37 9.56 -8.04 -0.49
C ASP A 37 10.72 -9.04 -0.33
N PRO A 38 11.59 -8.84 0.68
CA PRO A 38 12.72 -9.72 0.91
C PRO A 38 12.28 -11.13 1.34
N GLU A 39 13.20 -12.09 1.23
CA GLU A 39 13.04 -13.39 1.86
C GLU A 39 12.87 -13.24 3.38
N PRO A 40 11.94 -13.99 4.01
CA PRO A 40 11.73 -13.88 5.43
C PRO A 40 12.98 -14.35 6.18
N ALA A 41 13.40 -13.58 7.17
CA ALA A 41 14.44 -14.03 8.08
C ALA A 41 13.90 -15.22 8.91
N ILE A 42 14.64 -16.32 8.94
CA ILE A 42 14.29 -17.49 9.75
C ILE A 42 15.14 -17.47 11.00
N GLY A 43 14.49 -17.49 12.15
CA GLY A 43 15.14 -17.52 13.45
C GLY A 43 14.33 -18.31 14.48
N THR A 44 14.73 -18.17 15.73
CA THR A 44 14.06 -18.81 16.86
C THR A 44 13.71 -17.78 17.92
N ALA A 45 12.76 -18.14 18.78
CA ALA A 45 12.47 -17.40 20.01
C ALA A 45 11.90 -18.36 21.07
N PRO A 46 12.00 -18.04 22.37
CA PRO A 46 11.37 -18.85 23.41
C PRO A 46 9.87 -18.96 23.20
N MET A 47 9.29 -20.14 23.45
CA MET A 47 7.85 -20.38 23.26
C MET A 47 6.97 -19.40 24.04
N THR A 48 7.43 -18.94 25.22
CA THR A 48 6.74 -17.90 26.01
C THR A 48 6.70 -16.54 25.30
N ALA A 49 7.76 -16.16 24.60
CA ALA A 49 7.82 -14.93 23.83
C ALA A 49 6.87 -14.99 22.62
N LEU A 50 6.81 -16.14 21.94
CA LEU A 50 5.87 -16.39 20.84
C LEU A 50 4.42 -16.26 21.30
N ARG A 51 4.09 -16.89 22.44
CA ARG A 51 2.76 -16.80 23.06
C ARG A 51 2.38 -15.36 23.39
N ASN A 52 3.26 -14.61 24.05
CA ASN A 52 3.02 -13.22 24.41
C ASN A 52 2.79 -12.34 23.17
N GLN A 53 3.54 -12.59 22.09
CA GLN A 53 3.35 -11.87 20.82
C GLN A 53 1.96 -12.13 20.22
N MET A 54 1.48 -13.37 20.22
CA MET A 54 0.17 -13.71 19.68
C MET A 54 -0.99 -13.15 20.51
N GLN A 55 -0.84 -13.15 21.84
CA GLN A 55 -1.80 -12.49 22.73
C GLN A 55 -1.86 -10.97 22.49
N ALA A 56 -0.71 -10.31 22.36
CA ALA A 56 -0.63 -8.88 22.07
C ALA A 56 -1.24 -8.52 20.71
N ALA A 57 -1.17 -9.42 19.74
CA ALA A 57 -1.80 -9.27 18.43
C ALA A 57 -3.33 -9.45 18.46
N ALA A 58 -3.94 -9.69 19.64
CA ALA A 58 -5.35 -10.02 19.84
C ALA A 58 -5.83 -11.22 18.99
N GLN A 59 -4.90 -12.06 18.55
CA GLN A 59 -5.20 -13.28 17.81
C GLN A 59 -5.58 -14.34 18.85
N ARG A 60 -6.89 -14.59 18.98
CA ARG A 60 -7.40 -15.68 19.83
C ARG A 60 -7.14 -17.00 19.13
N THR A 61 -6.19 -17.75 19.65
CA THR A 61 -5.75 -19.01 19.05
C THR A 61 -5.90 -20.14 20.05
N HIS A 62 -6.23 -21.32 19.53
CA HIS A 62 -6.33 -22.55 20.30
C HIS A 62 -4.95 -23.22 20.31
N GLY A 63 -4.41 -23.54 21.48
CA GLY A 63 -3.14 -24.27 21.62
C GLY A 63 -1.88 -23.39 21.77
N ASP A 64 -0.74 -24.06 21.96
CA ASP A 64 0.57 -23.43 22.07
C ASP A 64 1.16 -23.13 20.69
N HIS A 65 1.64 -21.89 20.52
CA HIS A 65 2.32 -21.45 19.31
C HIS A 65 3.75 -21.96 19.27
N LEU A 66 3.97 -22.93 18.40
CA LEU A 66 5.28 -23.51 18.12
C LEU A 66 6.09 -22.67 17.10
N GLY A 67 5.42 -21.74 16.42
CA GLY A 67 6.01 -20.81 15.47
C GLY A 67 5.18 -19.53 15.36
N VAL A 68 5.77 -18.51 14.75
CA VAL A 68 5.06 -17.29 14.35
C VAL A 68 5.68 -16.71 13.08
N THR A 69 4.81 -16.22 12.19
CA THR A 69 5.20 -15.41 11.05
C THR A 69 4.90 -13.94 11.33
N ALA A 70 5.95 -13.14 11.56
CA ALA A 70 5.84 -11.69 11.73
C ALA A 70 5.90 -11.00 10.35
N SER A 71 4.94 -10.11 10.09
CA SER A 71 4.90 -9.31 8.86
C SER A 71 4.38 -7.90 9.13
N ARG A 72 5.18 -6.92 8.73
CA ARG A 72 4.80 -5.50 8.75
C ARG A 72 5.08 -4.90 7.39
N VAL A 73 4.03 -4.32 6.80
CA VAL A 73 4.09 -3.60 5.54
C VAL A 73 4.00 -2.11 5.83
N GLU A 74 4.96 -1.36 5.34
CA GLU A 74 4.89 0.11 5.24
C GLU A 74 4.77 0.52 3.78
N TRP A 75 4.36 1.76 3.54
CA TRP A 75 4.35 2.32 2.20
C TRP A 75 4.92 3.72 2.18
N ARG A 76 5.57 4.05 1.07
CA ARG A 76 6.18 5.37 0.83
C ARG A 76 5.61 5.94 -0.46
N MET A 77 5.51 7.26 -0.50
CA MET A 77 4.93 8.00 -1.63
C MET A 77 5.79 9.20 -1.94
N GLU A 78 6.10 9.35 -3.22
CA GLU A 78 6.73 10.53 -3.77
C GLU A 78 5.83 11.12 -4.85
N LEU A 79 5.62 12.43 -4.80
CA LEU A 79 4.79 13.16 -5.74
C LEU A 79 5.56 14.39 -6.23
N ALA A 80 5.77 14.46 -7.54
CA ALA A 80 6.18 15.69 -8.22
C ALA A 80 4.97 16.30 -8.92
N ALA A 81 4.88 17.62 -8.94
CA ALA A 81 3.78 18.35 -9.60
C ALA A 81 4.32 19.44 -10.54
N ARG A 82 3.57 19.72 -11.61
CA ARG A 82 3.75 20.89 -12.48
C ARG A 82 2.75 21.95 -12.07
N TYR A 83 3.14 23.21 -12.20
CA TYR A 83 2.37 24.34 -11.71
C TYR A 83 2.18 25.41 -12.79
N LEU A 84 1.07 26.13 -12.71
CA LEU A 84 0.80 27.34 -13.47
C LEU A 84 0.19 28.38 -12.54
N ARG A 85 0.74 29.60 -12.54
CA ARG A 85 0.11 30.73 -11.83
C ARG A 85 -1.05 31.25 -12.67
N GLU A 86 -2.24 31.29 -12.08
CA GLU A 86 -3.46 31.80 -12.69
C GLU A 86 -3.54 33.34 -12.54
N PRO A 87 -4.31 34.04 -13.39
CA PRO A 87 -4.42 35.50 -13.36
C PRO A 87 -4.95 36.09 -12.04
N ASP A 88 -5.69 35.28 -11.27
CA ASP A 88 -6.20 35.66 -9.94
C ASP A 88 -5.18 35.47 -8.81
N GLY A 89 -3.93 35.15 -9.15
CA GLY A 89 -2.83 34.97 -8.22
C GLY A 89 -2.70 33.55 -7.66
N ARG A 90 -3.70 32.68 -7.85
CA ARG A 90 -3.65 31.28 -7.40
C ARG A 90 -2.68 30.46 -8.24
N VAL A 91 -2.37 29.27 -7.74
CA VAL A 91 -1.57 28.26 -8.43
C VAL A 91 -2.47 27.08 -8.76
N CYS A 92 -2.52 26.71 -10.04
CA CYS A 92 -3.03 25.41 -10.46
C CYS A 92 -1.88 24.41 -10.54
N ALA A 93 -2.03 23.26 -9.90
CA ALA A 93 -1.06 22.17 -9.89
C ALA A 93 -1.68 20.91 -10.50
N VAL A 94 -0.87 20.15 -11.24
CA VAL A 94 -1.19 18.80 -11.70
C VAL A 94 -0.04 17.85 -11.38
N ALA A 95 -0.34 16.58 -11.20
CA ALA A 95 0.69 15.58 -10.96
C ALA A 95 1.59 15.39 -12.19
N ASP A 96 2.91 15.38 -11.98
CA ASP A 96 3.95 15.11 -12.99
C ASP A 96 4.45 13.67 -12.92
N ARG A 97 4.75 13.23 -11.69
CA ARG A 97 5.25 11.90 -11.39
C ARG A 97 4.72 11.44 -10.04
N VAL A 98 4.30 10.18 -9.97
CA VAL A 98 3.92 9.51 -8.73
C VAL A 98 4.74 8.23 -8.59
N SER A 99 5.40 8.07 -7.46
CA SER A 99 6.03 6.81 -7.07
C SER A 99 5.43 6.30 -5.76
N ILE A 100 5.03 5.05 -5.74
CA ILE A 100 4.62 4.34 -4.51
C ILE A 100 5.45 3.09 -4.36
N VAL A 101 5.97 2.87 -3.14
CA VAL A 101 6.66 1.63 -2.77
C VAL A 101 5.93 1.01 -1.59
N LEU A 102 5.56 -0.27 -1.72
CA LEU A 102 5.09 -1.11 -0.62
C LEU A 102 6.26 -1.95 -0.10
N ALA A 103 6.64 -1.82 1.16
CA ALA A 103 7.82 -2.49 1.70
C ALA A 103 7.44 -3.40 2.88
N HIS A 104 7.85 -4.67 2.80
CA HIS A 104 7.95 -5.55 3.96
C HIS A 104 9.13 -5.11 4.83
N VAL A 105 8.87 -4.19 5.77
CA VAL A 105 9.86 -3.69 6.72
C VAL A 105 10.12 -4.67 7.87
N GLU A 106 9.22 -5.65 8.04
CA GLU A 106 9.45 -6.83 8.87
C GLU A 106 8.85 -8.02 8.12
N HIS A 107 9.66 -9.06 7.91
CA HIS A 107 9.24 -10.34 7.36
C HIS A 107 10.11 -11.43 7.98
N ALA A 108 9.56 -12.16 8.94
CA ALA A 108 10.34 -13.13 9.69
C ALA A 108 9.49 -14.32 10.14
N ILE A 109 10.11 -15.49 10.12
CA ILE A 109 9.60 -16.71 10.76
C ILE A 109 10.40 -16.91 12.04
N ARG A 110 9.72 -17.08 13.18
CA ARG A 110 10.36 -17.49 14.43
C ARG A 110 9.76 -18.81 14.90
N ILE A 111 10.60 -19.80 15.13
CA ILE A 111 10.22 -21.12 15.63
C ILE A 111 10.62 -21.24 17.10
N ALA A 112 9.83 -21.95 17.91
CA ALA A 112 10.13 -22.17 19.31
C ALA A 112 11.52 -22.80 19.48
N GLU A 113 12.37 -22.21 20.32
CA GLU A 113 13.73 -22.68 20.62
C GLU A 113 13.75 -24.06 21.28
N GLU A 114 12.65 -24.42 21.93
CA GLU A 114 12.45 -25.70 22.60
C GLU A 114 12.26 -26.87 21.62
N ILE A 115 11.99 -26.58 20.34
CA ILE A 115 11.89 -27.58 19.29
C ILE A 115 13.30 -27.89 18.76
N PRO A 116 13.73 -29.17 18.75
CA PRO A 116 15.03 -29.54 18.18
C PRO A 116 15.18 -29.02 16.75
N PRO A 117 16.23 -28.21 16.45
CA PRO A 117 16.39 -27.59 15.15
C PRO A 117 16.55 -28.66 14.07
N GLN A 118 15.91 -28.44 12.92
CA GLN A 118 15.91 -29.38 11.79
C GLN A 118 15.32 -30.77 12.15
N GLY A 119 14.63 -30.90 13.29
CA GLY A 119 13.86 -32.10 13.67
C GLY A 119 12.61 -32.30 12.83
N CYS A 120 11.83 -33.32 13.16
CA CYS A 120 10.55 -33.58 12.49
C CYS A 120 9.59 -32.42 12.75
N LEU A 121 9.38 -32.06 14.02
CA LEU A 121 8.42 -31.02 14.40
C LEU A 121 8.85 -29.65 13.89
N TRP A 122 10.16 -29.35 13.92
CA TRP A 122 10.71 -28.10 13.40
C TRP A 122 10.36 -27.90 11.92
N ARG A 123 10.49 -28.95 11.09
CA ARG A 123 10.15 -28.88 9.66
C ARG A 123 8.66 -28.69 9.44
N GLU A 124 7.82 -29.38 10.22
CA GLU A 124 6.36 -29.24 10.12
C GLU A 124 5.90 -27.83 10.49
N VAL A 125 6.46 -27.26 11.56
CA VAL A 125 6.21 -25.87 11.95
C VAL A 125 6.73 -24.92 10.88
N LEU A 126 7.94 -25.10 10.37
CA LEU A 126 8.46 -24.25 9.29
C LEU A 126 7.54 -24.28 8.06
N VAL A 127 7.07 -25.46 7.64
CA VAL A 127 6.13 -25.59 6.52
C VAL A 127 4.82 -24.86 6.81
N HIS A 128 4.31 -24.95 8.04
CA HIS A 128 3.14 -24.18 8.47
C HIS A 128 3.38 -22.67 8.36
N GLU A 129 4.47 -22.15 8.93
CA GLU A 129 4.81 -20.73 8.88
C GLU A 129 5.07 -20.23 7.45
N GLN A 130 5.63 -21.06 6.57
CA GLN A 130 5.78 -20.72 5.16
C GLN A 130 4.44 -20.51 4.43
N ARG A 131 3.33 -21.10 4.89
CA ARG A 131 2.00 -20.81 4.34
C ARG A 131 1.56 -19.39 4.70
N HIS A 132 1.87 -18.91 5.89
CA HIS A 132 1.62 -17.52 6.28
C HIS A 132 2.45 -16.53 5.49
N VAL A 133 3.73 -16.86 5.22
CA VAL A 133 4.59 -16.11 4.30
C VAL A 133 3.97 -16.02 2.91
N ALA A 134 3.46 -17.14 2.38
CA ALA A 134 2.81 -17.15 1.07
C ALA A 134 1.58 -16.22 1.02
N VAL A 135 0.77 -16.17 2.08
CA VAL A 135 -0.35 -15.22 2.21
C VAL A 135 0.15 -13.77 2.22
N ASN A 136 1.19 -13.46 3.01
CA ASN A 136 1.74 -12.11 3.10
C ASN A 136 2.21 -11.62 1.73
N ARG A 137 2.99 -12.43 1.02
CA ARG A 137 3.48 -12.12 -0.34
C ARG A 137 2.36 -11.95 -1.35
N ALA A 138 1.40 -12.86 -1.35
CA ALA A 138 0.27 -12.81 -2.28
C ALA A 138 -0.57 -11.53 -2.08
N THR A 139 -0.88 -11.18 -0.83
CA THR A 139 -1.65 -9.97 -0.53
C THR A 139 -0.88 -8.69 -0.88
N LEU A 140 0.43 -8.66 -0.66
CA LEU A 140 1.29 -7.54 -1.07
C LEU A 140 1.33 -7.38 -2.59
N ALA A 141 1.49 -8.47 -3.34
CA ALA A 141 1.49 -8.46 -4.81
C ALA A 141 0.13 -8.01 -5.39
N GLN A 142 -0.98 -8.47 -4.81
CA GLN A 142 -2.32 -8.03 -5.18
C GLN A 142 -2.52 -6.53 -4.91
N ALA A 143 -2.02 -6.04 -3.77
CA ALA A 143 -2.07 -4.61 -3.43
C ALA A 143 -1.28 -3.76 -4.42
N GLU A 144 -0.07 -4.19 -4.81
CA GLU A 144 0.74 -3.51 -5.83
C GLU A 144 -0.04 -3.32 -7.15
N GLN A 145 -0.66 -4.40 -7.64
CA GLN A 145 -1.44 -4.37 -8.88
C GLN A 145 -2.66 -3.43 -8.75
N ALA A 146 -3.41 -3.53 -7.64
CA ALA A 146 -4.57 -2.70 -7.40
C ALA A 146 -4.20 -1.21 -7.30
N LEU A 147 -3.10 -0.90 -6.60
CA LEU A 147 -2.58 0.47 -6.48
C LEU A 147 -2.12 1.02 -7.82
N ARG A 148 -1.47 0.22 -8.67
CA ARG A 148 -1.06 0.68 -10.01
C ARG A 148 -2.25 1.19 -10.81
N GLY A 149 -3.38 0.48 -10.76
CA GLY A 149 -4.63 0.93 -11.39
C GLY A 149 -5.19 2.20 -10.75
N ALA A 150 -5.34 2.19 -9.43
CA ALA A 150 -5.92 3.32 -8.68
C ALA A 150 -5.14 4.63 -8.85
N VAL A 151 -3.81 4.56 -8.78
CA VAL A 151 -2.92 5.71 -8.92
C VAL A 151 -2.90 6.21 -10.35
N THR A 152 -2.94 5.32 -11.34
CA THR A 152 -3.06 5.70 -12.76
C THR A 152 -4.37 6.46 -13.02
N GLU A 153 -5.48 5.97 -12.48
CA GLU A 153 -6.78 6.62 -12.59
C GLU A 153 -6.84 7.96 -11.85
N TRP A 154 -6.23 8.04 -10.67
CA TRP A 154 -6.06 9.30 -9.96
C TRP A 154 -5.25 10.30 -10.79
N ALA A 155 -4.10 9.89 -11.32
CA ALA A 155 -3.17 10.74 -12.06
C ALA A 155 -3.78 11.35 -13.34
N ARG A 156 -4.74 10.66 -13.97
CA ARG A 156 -5.49 11.17 -15.13
C ARG A 156 -6.37 12.37 -14.82
N ARG A 157 -6.78 12.55 -13.56
CA ARG A 157 -7.74 13.58 -13.13
C ARG A 157 -7.17 14.54 -12.09
N ALA A 158 -6.04 14.20 -11.50
CA ALA A 158 -5.45 14.92 -10.38
C ALA A 158 -5.05 16.35 -10.76
N SER A 159 -5.79 17.30 -10.21
CA SER A 159 -5.46 18.72 -10.24
C SER A 159 -5.84 19.36 -8.92
N ALA A 160 -5.15 20.43 -8.55
CA ALA A 160 -5.43 21.21 -7.36
C ALA A 160 -5.27 22.70 -7.68
N ARG A 161 -6.06 23.53 -7.02
CA ARG A 161 -5.89 24.99 -7.03
C ARG A 161 -5.75 25.49 -5.61
N ALA A 162 -4.71 26.27 -5.34
CA ALA A 162 -4.45 26.84 -4.03
C ALA A 162 -3.74 28.20 -4.14
N ALA A 163 -3.47 28.85 -3.00
CA ALA A 163 -2.80 30.15 -2.95
C ALA A 163 -1.36 30.10 -3.48
N ASP A 164 -0.67 28.98 -3.27
CA ASP A 164 0.71 28.73 -3.68
C ASP A 164 0.94 27.26 -4.06
N ALA A 165 2.15 26.96 -4.52
CA ALA A 165 2.53 25.63 -4.99
C ALA A 165 2.58 24.59 -3.87
N GLU A 166 2.96 24.97 -2.65
CA GLU A 166 3.05 24.06 -1.50
C GLU A 166 1.65 23.60 -1.11
N ALA A 167 0.72 24.54 -0.94
CA ALA A 167 -0.67 24.25 -0.63
C ALA A 167 -1.34 23.38 -1.72
N ALA A 168 -1.08 23.68 -3.00
CA ALA A 168 -1.62 22.88 -4.10
C ALA A 168 -1.05 21.45 -4.09
N THR A 169 0.23 21.28 -3.80
CA THR A 169 0.88 19.97 -3.65
C THR A 169 0.32 19.20 -2.47
N GLY A 170 0.07 19.86 -1.34
CA GLY A 170 -0.57 19.26 -0.16
C GLY A 170 -1.95 18.71 -0.47
N VAL A 171 -2.77 19.42 -1.25
CA VAL A 171 -4.08 18.94 -1.73
C VAL A 171 -3.92 17.69 -2.61
N LEU A 172 -2.97 17.70 -3.55
CA LEU A 172 -2.71 16.52 -4.38
C LEU A 172 -2.28 15.32 -3.54
N GLN A 173 -1.33 15.49 -2.59
CA GLN A 173 -0.88 14.42 -1.70
C GLN A 173 -2.02 13.86 -0.84
N ALA A 174 -2.88 14.72 -0.29
CA ALA A 174 -4.04 14.29 0.49
C ALA A 174 -5.02 13.47 -0.36
N SER A 175 -5.32 13.94 -1.58
CA SER A 175 -6.21 13.23 -2.50
C SER A 175 -5.63 11.87 -2.95
N LEU A 176 -4.31 11.79 -3.15
CA LEU A 176 -3.63 10.55 -3.50
C LEU A 176 -3.69 9.54 -2.33
N ARG A 177 -3.45 9.99 -1.10
CA ARG A 177 -3.62 9.14 0.10
C ARG A 177 -5.04 8.59 0.20
N GLN A 178 -6.05 9.42 -0.04
CA GLN A 178 -7.45 9.00 -0.04
C GLN A 178 -7.75 7.95 -1.12
N ALA A 179 -7.11 8.04 -2.30
CA ALA A 179 -7.25 7.06 -3.36
C ALA A 179 -6.55 5.72 -3.03
N VAL A 180 -5.43 5.75 -2.31
CA VAL A 180 -4.60 4.58 -1.99
C VAL A 180 -5.14 3.78 -0.80
N GLU A 181 -5.64 4.46 0.24
CA GLU A 181 -5.99 3.84 1.52
C GLU A 181 -6.99 2.66 1.43
N PRO A 182 -8.06 2.70 0.61
CA PRO A 182 -8.98 1.58 0.49
C PRO A 182 -8.32 0.27 0.01
N HIS A 183 -7.30 0.37 -0.84
CA HIS A 183 -6.56 -0.77 -1.36
C HIS A 183 -5.63 -1.35 -0.29
N LEU A 184 -4.97 -0.49 0.50
CA LEU A 184 -4.19 -0.93 1.65
C LEU A 184 -5.08 -1.58 2.73
N ALA A 185 -6.27 -1.04 2.98
CA ALA A 185 -7.25 -1.65 3.88
C ALA A 185 -7.70 -3.04 3.39
N THR A 186 -7.89 -3.19 2.07
CA THR A 186 -8.24 -4.48 1.45
C THR A 186 -7.11 -5.49 1.60
N MET A 187 -5.86 -5.10 1.36
CA MET A 187 -4.68 -5.94 1.61
C MET A 187 -4.64 -6.42 3.07
N ARG A 188 -4.83 -5.51 4.03
CA ARG A 188 -4.81 -5.86 5.47
C ARG A 188 -5.90 -6.87 5.83
N ARG A 189 -7.13 -6.70 5.31
CA ARG A 189 -8.23 -7.66 5.53
C ARG A 189 -7.94 -9.02 4.90
N ALA A 190 -7.52 -9.04 3.64
CA ALA A 190 -7.20 -10.28 2.92
C ALA A 190 -6.10 -11.08 3.62
N ARG A 191 -5.12 -10.40 4.23
CA ARG A 191 -4.08 -11.03 5.05
C ARG A 191 -4.65 -11.70 6.29
N VAL A 192 -5.46 -10.97 7.07
CA VAL A 192 -6.12 -11.51 8.27
C VAL A 192 -6.97 -12.74 7.93
N GLU A 193 -7.79 -12.65 6.88
CA GLU A 193 -8.61 -13.77 6.42
C GLU A 193 -7.77 -14.94 5.92
N GLY A 194 -6.64 -14.67 5.25
CA GLY A 194 -5.71 -15.69 4.78
C GLY A 194 -5.04 -16.46 5.92
N HIS A 195 -4.57 -15.75 6.95
CA HIS A 195 -3.99 -16.38 8.14
C HIS A 195 -5.04 -17.20 8.89
N ALA A 196 -6.25 -16.68 9.07
CA ALA A 196 -7.34 -17.40 9.74
C ALA A 196 -7.75 -18.71 9.03
N ARG A 197 -7.56 -18.82 7.71
CA ARG A 197 -7.78 -20.07 6.95
C ARG A 197 -6.69 -21.11 7.17
N ILE A 198 -5.51 -20.71 7.63
CA ILE A 198 -4.38 -21.60 7.95
C ILE A 198 -4.50 -22.05 9.41
N ASP A 199 -4.74 -21.11 10.32
CA ASP A 199 -4.74 -21.30 11.79
C ASP A 199 -6.05 -21.90 12.31
N THR A 200 -6.38 -23.09 11.81
CA THR A 200 -7.58 -23.83 12.22
C THR A 200 -7.31 -24.74 13.41
N VAL A 201 -8.33 -25.04 14.21
CA VAL A 201 -8.23 -26.02 15.32
C VAL A 201 -7.70 -27.36 14.81
N ALA A 202 -8.16 -27.81 13.64
CA ALA A 202 -7.70 -29.06 13.03
C ALA A 202 -6.20 -29.05 12.69
N GLU A 203 -5.65 -27.91 12.30
CA GLU A 203 -4.22 -27.75 12.02
C GLU A 203 -3.39 -27.78 13.31
N TYR A 204 -3.82 -27.08 14.36
CA TYR A 204 -3.17 -27.15 15.68
C TYR A 204 -3.20 -28.57 16.24
N ASP A 205 -4.35 -29.24 16.15
CA ASP A 205 -4.53 -30.64 16.54
C ASP A 205 -3.60 -31.58 15.77
N ARG A 206 -3.41 -31.35 14.47
CA ARG A 206 -2.46 -32.10 13.64
C ARG A 206 -1.03 -31.89 14.14
N LEU A 207 -0.61 -30.63 14.33
CA LEU A 207 0.73 -30.28 14.82
C LEU A 207 0.99 -30.84 16.23
N ALA A 208 -0.04 -30.89 17.08
CA ALA A 208 -0.01 -31.48 18.41
C ALA A 208 -0.02 -33.02 18.43
N ARG A 209 -0.10 -33.71 17.28
CA ARG A 209 0.02 -35.19 17.21
C ARG A 209 1.16 -35.68 16.33
N ILE A 210 1.61 -34.85 15.39
CA ILE A 210 2.72 -35.18 14.50
C ILE A 210 4.06 -35.15 15.25
N CYS A 211 5.02 -35.98 14.83
CA CYS A 211 6.37 -36.00 15.43
C CYS A 211 6.37 -36.24 16.96
N PRO A 212 5.77 -37.34 17.46
CA PRO A 212 5.62 -37.58 18.91
C PRO A 212 6.96 -37.67 19.66
N GLY A 213 8.06 -38.00 18.97
CA GLY A 213 9.40 -38.00 19.54
C GLY A 213 9.92 -36.62 19.92
N ASP A 214 9.63 -35.60 19.11
CA ASP A 214 10.02 -34.21 19.37
C ASP A 214 9.08 -33.58 20.40
N GLN A 215 7.78 -33.87 20.30
CA GLN A 215 6.79 -33.35 21.24
C GLN A 215 7.04 -33.74 22.69
N ARG A 216 7.47 -34.98 22.95
CA ARG A 216 7.80 -35.43 24.32
C ARG A 216 8.96 -34.67 24.97
N ARG A 217 9.74 -33.93 24.17
CA ARG A 217 10.87 -33.13 24.64
C ARG A 217 10.48 -31.68 24.93
N LEU A 218 9.30 -31.26 24.50
CA LEU A 218 8.79 -29.92 24.80
C LEU A 218 8.54 -29.78 26.29
N PRO A 219 8.83 -28.62 26.88
CA PRO A 219 8.45 -28.35 28.25
C PRO A 219 6.93 -28.42 28.40
N PRO A 220 6.41 -28.83 29.57
CA PRO A 220 4.98 -28.82 29.82
C PRO A 220 4.45 -27.40 29.68
N VAL A 221 3.26 -27.30 29.07
CA VAL A 221 2.50 -26.05 28.96
C VAL A 221 2.19 -25.55 30.37
N ARG A 222 2.79 -24.42 30.76
CA ARG A 222 2.42 -23.68 31.97
C ARG A 222 1.34 -22.66 31.67
#